data_AF-U3BDL7-F1
#
_entry.id   AF-U3BDL7-F1
#
_cell.length_a   1.000
_cell.length_b   1.000
_cell.length_c   1.000
_cell.angle_alpha   90.00
_cell.angle_beta   90.00
_cell.angle_gamma   90.00
#
_symmetry.space_group_name_H-M   'P 1'
#
loop_
_entity.id
_entity.type
_entity.pdbx_description
1 polymer ?
#
loop_
_entity_poly.entity_id
_entity_poly.type
_entity_poly.pdbx_seq_one_letter_code
_entity_poly.pdbx_strand_id
1 'polypeptide(L)'
;MKRPRPRHLLLALLLLGLLAPQWLRVPVQGASNRDWHPQSFWYEPWGRSGTHKGIDIFARQGTPVLAPSYGIVVFRGELDMGGKVMLMLGPKWRLHYFAHLDSYSALPGQPVLPGAPLGTVGSTGNAQGKPPHLHYSIVTLLPYPWRWDTSTQGWKKMFYLDPAPMLNEVAVDSRKTSQ
;
A
#
# COMPACT_ATOMS: atom_id res chain seq x y z
N MET A 1 -2.31 32.60 29.17
CA MET A 1 -1.86 31.52 28.27
C MET A 1 -1.83 32.03 26.83
N LYS A 2 -0.67 32.01 26.13
CA LYS A 2 -0.58 32.42 24.70
C LYS A 2 -1.04 31.26 23.81
N ARG A 3 -2.03 31.49 22.93
CA ARG A 3 -2.50 30.47 21.97
C ARG A 3 -1.39 30.14 20.95
N PRO A 4 -1.20 28.87 20.56
CA PRO A 4 -0.21 28.48 19.57
C PRO A 4 -0.54 29.09 18.19
N ARG A 5 0.48 29.59 17.47
CA ARG A 5 0.29 30.12 16.11
C ARG A 5 -0.08 28.98 15.14
N PRO A 6 -0.88 29.23 14.08
CA PRO A 6 -1.35 28.20 13.15
C PRO A 6 -0.23 27.33 12.54
N ARG A 7 0.92 27.93 12.23
CA ARG A 7 2.10 27.21 11.71
C ARG A 7 2.64 26.13 12.66
N HIS A 8 2.53 26.34 13.97
CA HIS A 8 2.98 25.37 14.96
C HIS A 8 2.01 24.19 15.05
N LEU A 9 0.71 24.42 14.84
CA LEU A 9 -0.29 23.36 14.77
C LEU A 9 -0.10 22.51 13.51
N LEU A 10 0.16 23.13 12.35
CA LEU A 10 0.43 22.39 11.12
C LEU A 10 1.70 21.55 11.22
N LEU A 11 2.78 22.12 11.77
CA LEU A 11 4.02 21.39 12.01
C LEU A 11 3.82 20.23 13.00
N ALA A 12 3.08 20.47 14.09
CA ALA A 12 2.76 19.42 15.05
C ALA A 12 1.95 18.29 14.41
N LEU A 13 0.96 18.60 13.57
CA LEU A 13 0.17 17.61 12.84
C LEU A 13 1.05 16.79 11.87
N LEU A 14 1.92 17.47 11.11
CA LEU A 14 2.85 16.81 10.22
C LEU A 14 3.76 15.85 10.99
N LEU A 15 4.37 16.30 12.09
CA LEU A 15 5.23 15.49 12.94
C LEU A 15 4.48 14.32 13.58
N LEU A 16 3.27 14.54 14.08
CA LEU A 16 2.41 13.49 14.64
C LEU A 16 2.19 12.38 13.61
N GLY A 17 1.84 12.74 12.37
CA GLY A 17 1.65 11.75 11.32
C GLY A 17 2.94 11.05 10.89
N LEU A 18 4.11 11.73 10.91
CA LEU A 18 5.42 11.11 10.62
C LEU A 18 5.89 10.14 11.71
N LEU A 19 5.61 10.47 12.96
CA LEU A 19 5.99 9.69 14.15
C LEU A 19 4.98 8.61 14.50
N ALA A 20 3.77 8.66 13.94
CA ALA A 20 2.75 7.66 14.11
C ALA A 20 3.30 6.25 13.85
N PRO A 21 3.12 5.31 14.79
CA PRO A 21 3.62 3.95 14.65
C PRO A 21 2.91 3.24 13.49
N GLN A 22 3.64 2.35 12.84
CA GLN A 22 3.13 1.61 11.70
C GLN A 22 3.33 0.13 11.94
N TRP A 23 2.22 -0.61 11.92
CA TRP A 23 2.21 -2.06 11.85
C TRP A 23 1.37 -2.44 10.63
N LEU A 24 1.95 -3.24 9.74
CA LEU A 24 1.27 -3.66 8.52
C LEU A 24 0.90 -5.12 8.57
N ARG A 25 -0.34 -5.41 8.16
CA ARG A 25 -0.81 -6.77 7.89
C ARG A 25 -0.85 -6.99 6.39
N VAL A 26 -0.75 -8.25 5.97
CA VAL A 26 -0.96 -8.63 4.56
C VAL A 26 -2.36 -8.16 4.13
N PRO A 27 -2.47 -7.34 3.06
CA PRO A 27 -3.72 -6.70 2.67
C PRO A 27 -4.69 -7.61 1.91
N VAL A 28 -4.42 -8.92 1.84
CA VAL A 28 -5.31 -9.91 1.23
C VAL A 28 -5.63 -10.97 2.28
N GLN A 29 -6.92 -11.24 2.48
CA GLN A 29 -7.37 -12.18 3.50
C GLN A 29 -6.79 -13.58 3.22
N GLY A 30 -6.14 -14.16 4.24
CA GLY A 30 -5.57 -15.50 4.17
C GLY A 30 -4.25 -15.61 3.40
N ALA A 31 -3.77 -14.53 2.78
CA ALA A 31 -2.49 -14.53 2.08
C ALA A 31 -1.31 -14.40 3.06
N SER A 32 -0.16 -14.85 2.59
CA SER A 32 1.12 -14.92 3.27
C SER A 32 2.26 -14.57 2.32
N ASN A 33 3.50 -14.57 2.80
CA ASN A 33 4.68 -14.27 1.99
C ASN A 33 5.00 -15.29 0.89
N ARG A 34 4.23 -16.37 0.81
CA ARG A 34 4.28 -17.35 -0.29
C ARG A 34 3.45 -16.91 -1.49
N ASP A 35 2.57 -15.93 -1.31
CA ASP A 35 1.59 -15.49 -2.30
C ASP A 35 2.07 -14.28 -3.11
N TRP A 36 3.34 -13.87 -2.95
CA TRP A 36 4.01 -12.90 -3.81
C TRP A 36 5.48 -13.29 -4.03
N HIS A 37 6.08 -12.82 -5.11
CA HIS A 37 7.50 -13.07 -5.38
C HIS A 37 8.38 -12.14 -4.52
N PRO A 38 9.42 -12.63 -3.81
CA PRO A 38 10.24 -11.80 -2.92
C PRO A 38 11.06 -10.72 -3.65
N GLN A 39 11.33 -10.91 -4.94
CA GLN A 39 12.07 -9.95 -5.77
C GLN A 39 11.15 -9.16 -6.71
N SER A 40 9.84 -9.07 -6.40
CA SER A 40 8.88 -8.37 -7.25
C SER A 40 9.16 -6.86 -7.28
N PHE A 41 9.53 -6.28 -6.14
CA PHE A 41 9.75 -4.83 -6.06
C PHE A 41 10.93 -4.39 -6.93
N TRP A 42 10.68 -3.38 -7.76
CA TRP A 42 11.58 -2.84 -8.76
C TRP A 42 12.00 -3.79 -9.88
N TYR A 43 11.35 -4.95 -10.00
CA TYR A 43 11.64 -5.89 -11.08
C TYR A 43 11.42 -5.25 -12.45
N GLU A 44 12.30 -5.58 -13.39
CA GLU A 44 12.23 -5.18 -14.78
C GLU A 44 12.53 -6.38 -15.70
N PRO A 45 11.92 -6.43 -16.90
CA PRO A 45 10.96 -5.47 -17.45
C PRO A 45 9.55 -5.63 -16.84
N TRP A 46 8.77 -4.53 -16.78
CA TRP A 46 7.40 -4.53 -16.26
C TRP A 46 6.36 -3.86 -17.18
N GLY A 47 6.28 -4.35 -18.41
CA GLY A 47 5.35 -3.83 -19.43
C GLY A 47 5.42 -2.31 -19.59
N ARG A 48 4.27 -1.65 -19.76
CA ARG A 48 4.19 -0.17 -19.89
C ARG A 48 4.68 0.60 -18.65
N SER A 49 4.73 -0.02 -17.47
CA SER A 49 5.24 0.62 -16.25
C SER A 49 6.77 0.76 -16.25
N GLY A 50 7.47 -0.06 -17.05
CA GLY A 50 8.93 -0.20 -17.06
C GLY A 50 9.46 -1.01 -15.88
N THR A 51 9.13 -0.60 -14.66
CA THR A 51 9.49 -1.28 -13.40
C THR A 51 8.27 -1.55 -12.53
N HIS A 52 8.33 -2.61 -11.71
CA HIS A 52 7.27 -2.97 -10.76
C HIS A 52 7.39 -2.15 -9.47
N LYS A 53 6.49 -1.19 -9.25
CA LYS A 53 6.57 -0.23 -8.14
C LYS A 53 5.78 -0.70 -6.91
N GLY A 54 5.84 -2.00 -6.62
CA GLY A 54 5.06 -2.64 -5.58
C GLY A 54 5.29 -4.13 -5.56
N ILE A 55 4.30 -4.87 -5.07
CA ILE A 55 4.24 -6.33 -5.13
C ILE A 55 2.87 -6.75 -5.69
N ASP A 56 2.80 -7.94 -6.25
CA ASP A 56 1.54 -8.56 -6.66
C ASP A 56 1.26 -9.73 -5.72
N ILE A 57 0.14 -9.65 -4.98
CA ILE A 57 -0.30 -10.67 -4.03
C ILE A 57 -1.40 -11.48 -4.70
N PHE A 58 -1.09 -12.73 -5.05
CA PHE A 58 -1.99 -13.62 -5.76
C PHE A 58 -3.02 -14.23 -4.82
N ALA A 59 -4.28 -14.24 -5.24
CA ALA A 59 -5.38 -14.90 -4.54
C ALA A 59 -6.55 -15.11 -5.51
N ARG A 60 -7.56 -15.88 -5.09
CA ARG A 60 -8.78 -16.06 -5.92
C ARG A 60 -9.48 -14.71 -6.11
N GLN A 61 -10.04 -14.47 -7.29
CA GLN A 61 -10.92 -13.32 -7.51
C GLN A 61 -12.06 -13.34 -6.48
N GLY A 62 -12.44 -12.17 -5.97
CA GLY A 62 -13.42 -12.03 -4.89
C GLY A 62 -12.83 -12.16 -3.48
N THR A 63 -11.56 -12.59 -3.32
CA THR A 63 -10.92 -12.65 -1.99
C THR A 63 -10.88 -11.23 -1.37
N PRO A 64 -11.28 -11.04 -0.10
CA PRO A 64 -11.28 -9.73 0.51
C PRO A 64 -9.90 -9.07 0.57
N VAL A 65 -9.85 -7.82 0.11
CA VAL A 65 -8.73 -6.89 0.30
C VAL A 65 -9.00 -6.08 1.55
N LEU A 66 -8.05 -6.09 2.48
CA LEU A 66 -8.18 -5.54 3.81
C LEU A 66 -7.24 -4.36 4.03
N ALA A 67 -7.64 -3.42 4.89
CA ALA A 67 -6.79 -2.33 5.32
C ALA A 67 -5.56 -2.89 6.07
N PRO A 68 -4.33 -2.65 5.58
CA PRO A 68 -3.12 -3.20 6.17
C PRO A 68 -2.76 -2.52 7.50
N SER A 69 -3.25 -1.28 7.71
CA SER A 69 -3.08 -0.48 8.92
C SER A 69 -4.35 0.34 9.17
N TYR A 70 -4.37 1.13 10.24
CA TYR A 70 -5.34 2.21 10.36
C TYR A 70 -5.05 3.29 9.31
N GLY A 71 -6.07 4.06 8.94
CA GLY A 71 -5.93 5.13 7.96
C GLY A 71 -7.25 5.72 7.53
N ILE A 72 -7.22 6.47 6.44
CA ILE A 72 -8.40 7.03 5.78
C ILE A 72 -8.33 6.74 4.29
N VAL A 73 -9.44 6.26 3.71
CA VAL A 73 -9.52 6.11 2.26
C VAL A 73 -9.60 7.50 1.65
N VAL A 74 -8.66 7.84 0.76
CA VAL A 74 -8.57 9.18 0.14
C VAL A 74 -9.05 9.18 -1.31
N PHE A 75 -9.11 8.00 -1.95
CA PHE A 75 -9.57 7.88 -3.33
C PHE A 75 -10.05 6.46 -3.62
N ARG A 76 -11.05 6.33 -4.49
CA ARG A 76 -11.37 5.12 -5.25
C ARG A 76 -11.82 5.51 -6.65
N GLY A 77 -11.50 4.71 -7.65
CA GLY A 77 -11.87 4.99 -9.03
C GLY A 77 -11.15 4.10 -10.02
N GLU A 78 -11.40 4.30 -11.32
CA GLU A 78 -10.74 3.52 -12.37
C GLU A 78 -9.57 4.29 -12.99
N LEU A 79 -8.42 3.63 -13.12
CA LEU A 79 -7.22 4.14 -13.80
C LEU A 79 -6.84 3.20 -14.94
N ASP A 80 -6.31 3.74 -16.05
CA ASP A 80 -5.98 2.99 -17.28
C ASP A 80 -5.24 1.67 -17.01
N MET A 81 -4.09 1.73 -16.32
CA MET A 81 -3.35 0.52 -15.98
C MET A 81 -3.90 -0.20 -14.75
N GLY A 82 -4.24 0.56 -13.70
CA GLY A 82 -4.61 0.00 -12.39
C GLY A 82 -5.99 -0.65 -12.35
N GLY A 83 -6.84 -0.44 -13.35
CA GLY A 83 -8.23 -0.88 -13.30
C GLY A 83 -8.97 -0.17 -12.17
N LYS A 84 -9.75 -0.92 -11.41
CA LYS A 84 -10.36 -0.42 -10.18
C LYS A 84 -9.28 -0.30 -9.10
N VAL A 85 -9.12 0.91 -8.56
CA VAL A 85 -8.09 1.23 -7.59
C VAL A 85 -8.64 1.89 -6.34
N MET A 86 -7.91 1.77 -5.24
CA MET A 86 -8.14 2.50 -4.00
C MET A 86 -6.83 3.08 -3.48
N LEU A 87 -6.90 4.28 -2.90
CA LEU A 87 -5.81 4.87 -2.11
C LEU A 87 -6.26 5.05 -0.67
N MET A 88 -5.42 4.61 0.26
CA MET A 88 -5.59 4.84 1.70
C MET A 88 -4.38 5.62 2.22
N LEU A 89 -4.61 6.72 2.92
CA LEU A 89 -3.57 7.43 3.66
C LEU A 89 -3.44 6.83 5.06
N GLY A 90 -2.30 6.21 5.32
CA GLY A 90 -1.97 5.54 6.57
C GLY A 90 -0.94 6.30 7.43
N PRO A 91 -0.35 5.63 8.43
CA PRO A 91 0.69 6.18 9.28
C PRO A 91 1.90 6.62 8.46
N LYS A 92 2.74 7.50 9.04
CA LYS A 92 3.93 8.06 8.39
C LYS A 92 3.63 8.86 7.12
N TRP A 93 2.38 9.31 6.96
CA TRP A 93 1.87 9.97 5.74
C TRP A 93 2.13 9.16 4.47
N ARG A 94 1.96 7.83 4.56
CA ARG A 94 2.16 6.91 3.44
C ARG A 94 0.82 6.61 2.77
N LEU A 95 0.80 6.72 1.45
CA LEU A 95 -0.30 6.26 0.62
C LEU A 95 -0.11 4.77 0.35
N HIS A 96 -1.17 4.01 0.61
CA HIS A 96 -1.29 2.62 0.26
C HIS A 96 -2.17 2.54 -0.99
N TYR A 97 -1.61 2.00 -2.06
CA TYR A 97 -2.28 1.86 -3.34
C TYR A 97 -2.67 0.40 -3.56
N PHE A 98 -3.93 0.19 -3.89
CA PHE A 98 -4.55 -1.10 -4.15
C PHE A 98 -5.08 -1.06 -5.58
N ALA A 99 -4.62 -1.93 -6.46
CA ALA A 99 -5.05 -1.98 -7.86
C ALA A 99 -5.54 -3.36 -8.27
N HIS A 100 -6.16 -3.40 -9.45
CA HIS A 100 -6.80 -4.57 -10.07
C HIS A 100 -7.99 -5.11 -9.27
N LEU A 101 -8.63 -4.27 -8.45
CA LEU A 101 -9.77 -4.69 -7.63
C LEU A 101 -10.93 -5.19 -8.50
N ASP A 102 -11.72 -6.11 -7.95
CA ASP A 102 -12.97 -6.57 -8.55
C ASP A 102 -14.17 -5.72 -8.05
N SER A 103 -14.17 -5.37 -6.76
CA SER A 103 -15.19 -4.53 -6.13
C SER A 103 -14.62 -3.55 -5.10
N TYR A 104 -15.43 -2.58 -4.68
CA TYR A 104 -15.13 -1.65 -3.60
C TYR A 104 -16.05 -1.88 -2.41
N SER A 105 -15.48 -1.88 -1.20
CA SER A 105 -16.24 -1.95 0.06
C SER A 105 -16.12 -0.67 0.89
N ALA A 106 -15.11 0.17 0.63
CA ALA A 106 -14.91 1.44 1.32
C ALA A 106 -15.07 2.66 0.39
N LEU A 107 -15.35 3.82 0.99
CA LEU A 107 -15.59 5.09 0.31
C LEU A 107 -14.51 6.13 0.66
N PRO A 108 -14.19 7.09 -0.23
CA PRO A 108 -13.36 8.23 0.11
C PRO A 108 -13.90 8.98 1.34
N GLY A 109 -13.01 9.40 2.23
CA GLY A 109 -13.33 10.01 3.52
C GLY A 109 -13.54 9.01 4.66
N GLN A 110 -13.65 7.71 4.38
CA GLN A 110 -13.90 6.70 5.40
C GLN A 110 -12.63 6.40 6.23
N PRO A 111 -12.66 6.60 7.56
CA PRO A 111 -11.63 6.06 8.44
C PRO A 111 -11.73 4.54 8.51
N VAL A 112 -10.60 3.86 8.49
CA VAL A 112 -10.52 2.40 8.54
C VAL A 112 -9.53 1.96 9.61
N LEU A 113 -9.84 0.84 10.26
CA LEU A 113 -8.96 0.15 11.18
C LEU A 113 -8.26 -1.03 10.45
N PRO A 114 -7.12 -1.54 10.97
CA PRO A 114 -6.47 -2.70 10.38
C PRO A 114 -7.44 -3.88 10.26
N GLY A 115 -7.51 -4.49 9.08
CA GLY A 115 -8.43 -5.60 8.78
C GLY A 115 -9.81 -5.17 8.29
N ALA A 116 -10.13 -3.87 8.22
CA ALA A 116 -11.38 -3.41 7.62
C ALA A 116 -11.43 -3.75 6.11
N PRO A 117 -12.56 -4.22 5.57
CA PRO A 117 -12.70 -4.49 4.14
C PRO A 117 -12.59 -3.22 3.30
N LEU A 118 -11.74 -3.26 2.28
CA LEU A 118 -11.55 -2.17 1.30
C LEU A 118 -12.18 -2.51 -0.06
N GLY A 119 -12.20 -3.79 -0.42
CA GLY A 119 -12.70 -4.30 -1.69
C GLY A 119 -12.38 -5.77 -1.84
N THR A 120 -12.30 -6.24 -3.07
CA THR A 120 -11.95 -7.64 -3.39
C THR A 120 -10.88 -7.73 -4.47
N VAL A 121 -10.08 -8.80 -4.40
CA VAL A 121 -9.08 -9.15 -5.41
C VAL A 121 -9.76 -9.36 -6.76
N GLY A 122 -9.14 -8.87 -7.83
CA GLY A 122 -9.64 -9.00 -9.19
C GLY A 122 -8.54 -9.06 -10.23
N SER A 123 -8.93 -8.67 -11.44
CA SER A 123 -8.06 -8.62 -12.62
C SER A 123 -8.44 -7.46 -13.55
N THR A 124 -8.93 -6.34 -12.99
CA THR A 124 -9.33 -5.17 -13.80
C THR A 124 -8.12 -4.38 -14.30
N GLY A 125 -8.32 -3.51 -15.31
CA GLY A 125 -7.23 -2.77 -15.94
C GLY A 125 -6.31 -3.65 -16.77
N ASN A 126 -5.01 -3.43 -16.71
CA ASN A 126 -4.02 -4.21 -17.48
C ASN A 126 -3.69 -5.60 -16.88
N ALA A 127 -4.40 -6.00 -15.82
CA ALA A 127 -4.37 -7.36 -15.27
C ALA A 127 -5.37 -8.31 -15.95
N GLN A 128 -6.22 -7.81 -16.86
CA GLN A 128 -7.16 -8.65 -17.60
C GLN A 128 -6.42 -9.78 -18.34
N GLY A 129 -6.93 -11.01 -18.23
CA GLY A 129 -6.34 -12.22 -18.80
C GLY A 129 -5.16 -12.80 -18.03
N LYS A 130 -4.74 -12.20 -16.91
CA LYS A 130 -3.71 -12.73 -16.00
C LYS A 130 -4.34 -13.36 -14.76
N PRO A 131 -3.60 -14.20 -13.98
CA PRO A 131 -4.09 -14.69 -12.70
C PRO A 131 -4.53 -13.52 -11.79
N PRO A 132 -5.69 -13.61 -11.11
CA PRO A 132 -6.15 -12.56 -10.22
C PRO A 132 -5.15 -12.27 -9.11
N HIS A 133 -4.93 -10.98 -8.85
CA HIS A 133 -3.98 -10.52 -7.85
C HIS A 133 -4.33 -9.11 -7.38
N LEU A 134 -3.85 -8.76 -6.20
CA LEU A 134 -3.80 -7.38 -5.73
C LEU A 134 -2.42 -6.82 -6.08
N HIS A 135 -2.36 -5.78 -6.91
CA HIS A 135 -1.16 -4.96 -6.99
C HIS A 135 -1.15 -3.98 -5.82
N TYR A 136 -0.12 -4.06 -4.98
CA TYR A 136 0.01 -3.27 -3.75
C TYR A 136 1.29 -2.44 -3.75
N SER A 137 1.15 -1.13 -3.56
CA SER A 137 2.29 -0.20 -3.43
C SER A 137 2.18 0.64 -2.16
N ILE A 138 3.33 1.02 -1.62
CA ILE A 138 3.44 2.02 -0.56
C ILE A 138 4.20 3.22 -1.12
N VAL A 139 3.57 4.38 -1.07
CA VAL A 139 4.11 5.64 -1.60
C VAL A 139 4.27 6.65 -0.47
N THR A 140 5.43 7.28 -0.35
CA THR A 140 5.67 8.38 0.58
C THR A 140 5.30 9.71 -0.08
N LEU A 141 4.66 10.61 0.68
CA LEU A 141 4.42 11.98 0.21
C LEU A 141 5.70 12.83 0.23
N LEU A 142 6.59 12.55 1.19
CA LEU A 142 7.91 13.17 1.27
C LEU A 142 8.95 12.24 0.63
N PRO A 143 9.83 12.74 -0.25
CA PRO A 143 10.87 11.93 -0.85
C PRO A 143 11.88 11.48 0.21
N TYR A 144 12.46 10.30 0.01
CA TYR A 144 13.64 9.79 0.70
C TYR A 144 14.84 9.87 -0.25
N PRO A 145 15.58 11.00 -0.30
CA PRO A 145 16.57 11.25 -1.35
C PRO A 145 17.68 10.20 -1.42
N TRP A 146 18.03 9.62 -0.27
CA TRP A 146 19.04 8.55 -0.16
C TRP A 146 18.64 7.22 -0.82
N ARG A 147 17.40 7.07 -1.31
CA ARG A 147 16.95 5.86 -2.03
C ARG A 147 17.06 5.99 -3.55
N TRP A 148 17.41 7.16 -4.06
CA TRP A 148 17.67 7.34 -5.50
C TRP A 148 18.94 6.55 -5.89
N ASP A 149 18.84 5.77 -6.97
CA ASP A 149 19.97 5.13 -7.64
C ASP A 149 19.92 5.28 -9.19
N THR A 150 20.86 4.63 -9.87
CA THR A 150 21.01 4.65 -11.33
C THR A 150 20.14 3.64 -12.08
N SER A 151 19.26 2.90 -11.39
CA SER A 151 18.38 1.92 -12.04
C SER A 151 17.33 2.60 -12.92
N THR A 152 16.65 1.83 -13.78
CA THR A 152 15.52 2.32 -14.58
C THR A 152 14.49 3.01 -13.69
N GLN A 153 14.18 4.27 -13.99
CA GLN A 153 13.30 5.13 -13.18
C GLN A 153 13.74 5.29 -11.71
N GLY A 154 15.01 5.07 -11.38
CA GLY A 154 15.54 4.99 -10.01
C GLY A 154 15.22 6.19 -9.10
N TRP A 155 15.05 7.39 -9.67
CA TRP A 155 14.59 8.57 -8.92
C TRP A 155 13.22 8.35 -8.24
N LYS A 156 12.36 7.50 -8.80
CA LYS A 156 11.05 7.16 -8.20
C LYS A 156 11.20 6.33 -6.91
N LYS A 157 12.34 5.67 -6.65
CA LYS A 157 12.60 4.95 -5.38
C LYS A 157 12.61 5.86 -4.15
N MET A 158 12.77 7.17 -4.35
CA MET A 158 12.58 8.17 -3.31
C MET A 158 11.14 8.19 -2.77
N PHE A 159 10.16 7.76 -3.57
CA PHE A 159 8.74 7.80 -3.24
C PHE A 159 8.14 6.43 -3.01
N TYR A 160 8.61 5.39 -3.70
CA TYR A 160 8.05 4.04 -3.58
C TYR A 160 8.86 3.19 -2.61
N LEU A 161 8.19 2.62 -1.61
CA LEU A 161 8.78 1.68 -0.66
C LEU A 161 8.48 0.24 -1.07
N ASP A 162 9.41 -0.66 -0.74
CA ASP A 162 9.21 -2.09 -0.92
C ASP A 162 8.25 -2.60 0.17
N PRO A 163 7.03 -3.06 -0.17
CA PRO A 163 6.09 -3.56 0.81
C PRO A 163 6.49 -4.91 1.41
N ALA A 164 7.25 -5.75 0.67
CA ALA A 164 7.54 -7.12 1.08
C ALA A 164 8.18 -7.24 2.48
N PRO A 165 9.29 -6.52 2.80
CA PRO A 165 9.87 -6.59 4.15
C PRO A 165 8.91 -6.08 5.23
N MET A 166 8.13 -5.04 4.93
CA MET A 166 7.20 -4.43 5.88
C MET A 166 6.02 -5.34 6.25
N LEU A 167 5.63 -6.23 5.35
CA LEU A 167 4.58 -7.23 5.59
C LEU A 167 5.11 -8.48 6.32
N ASN A 168 6.41 -8.79 6.15
CA ASN A 168 7.05 -9.96 6.76
C ASN A 168 7.37 -9.76 8.25
N GLU A 169 7.68 -8.53 8.67
CA GLU A 169 8.03 -8.22 10.08
C GLU A 169 6.91 -8.58 11.06
N VAL A 170 5.64 -8.52 10.65
CA VAL A 170 4.48 -8.83 11.53
C VAL A 170 4.19 -10.34 11.61
N ALA A 171 4.54 -11.13 10.59
CA ALA A 171 4.35 -12.59 10.60
C ALA A 171 5.33 -13.33 11.54
N VAL A 172 6.39 -12.65 12.00
CA VAL A 172 7.33 -13.18 12.99
C VAL A 172 6.80 -12.95 14.41
N ASP A 173 6.12 -11.83 14.67
CA ASP A 173 5.67 -11.45 16.01
C ASP A 173 4.36 -12.16 16.43
N SER A 174 3.46 -12.44 15.48
CA SER A 174 2.24 -13.23 15.73
C SER A 174 2.50 -14.68 16.13
N ARG A 175 3.70 -15.21 15.85
CA ARG A 175 4.15 -16.54 16.29
C ARG A 175 4.69 -16.56 17.72
N LYS A 176 4.99 -15.41 18.33
CA LYS A 176 5.46 -15.31 19.72
C LYS A 176 4.33 -15.17 20.75
N THR A 177 3.14 -14.79 20.32
CA THR A 177 1.95 -14.62 21.19
C THR A 177 1.05 -15.85 21.26
N SER A 178 1.48 -16.98 20.69
CA SER A 178 0.73 -18.25 20.66
C SER A 178 1.43 -19.40 21.40
N GLN A 179 2.29 -19.09 22.39
CA GLN A 179 2.86 -20.06 23.33
C GLN A 179 2.47 -19.71 24.76
#